data_AF-A0A920PXP7-F1
#
_entry.id   AF-A0A920PXP7-F1
#
_cell.length_a   1.000
_cell.length_b   1.000
_cell.length_c   1.000
_cell.angle_alpha   90.00
_cell.angle_beta   90.00
_cell.angle_gamma   90.00
#
_symmetry.space_group_name_H-M   'P 1'
#
loop_
_entity.id
_entity.type
_entity.pdbx_description
1 polymer ?
#
loop_
_entity_poly.entity_id
_entity_poly.type
_entity_poly.pdbx_seq_one_letter_code
_entity_poly.pdbx_strand_id
1 'polypeptide(L)'
;MDILCVGEENDQRFVGEVLDANDVITMLHGPTAIGVGQGPIPIKQQTGFFSKFYQKTDSADHFSDSKLRMERAKDVLTRTLADLSIDCEHRDDSSTLYDAQYVLGLFSAPSDETTQEIVEMMDSNLAEHVPGAGRRKGTYPGRTSETVSITVIMSNLGKGAAMEKVEFFYRSAVDAIAAKEDQQGVRNQLWNQTNRVAAQLPNFNKSYWQIKVCDQGV
;
A
#
# COMPACT_ATOMS: atom_id res chain seq x y z
N MET A 1 8.39 11.00 5.12
CA MET A 1 7.18 10.18 4.95
C MET A 1 6.06 11.05 5.48
N ASP A 2 5.23 11.55 4.57
CA ASP A 2 4.60 12.85 4.77
C ASP A 2 3.07 12.74 4.84
N ILE A 3 2.51 11.61 4.36
CA ILE A 3 1.06 11.34 4.34
C ILE A 3 0.43 11.26 5.74
N LEU A 4 1.18 10.84 6.77
CA LEU A 4 0.67 10.76 8.15
C LEU A 4 0.69 12.11 8.87
N CYS A 5 1.40 13.09 8.31
CA CYS A 5 1.47 14.46 8.81
C CYS A 5 0.46 15.38 8.12
N VAL A 6 -0.35 14.83 7.21
CA VAL A 6 -1.42 15.52 6.51
C VAL A 6 -2.43 16.07 7.53
N GLY A 7 -2.80 17.35 7.37
CA GLY A 7 -3.67 18.08 8.31
C GLY A 7 -2.95 18.73 9.50
N GLU A 8 -1.65 18.51 9.70
CA GLU A 8 -0.85 19.25 10.68
C GLU A 8 -0.54 20.68 10.19
N GLU A 9 -0.26 20.82 8.90
CA GLU A 9 0.03 22.11 8.27
C GLU A 9 -1.24 22.72 7.67
N ASN A 10 -1.59 23.94 8.11
CA ASN A 10 -2.76 24.71 7.65
C ASN A 10 -2.38 25.99 6.90
N ASP A 11 -1.11 26.16 6.56
CA ASP A 11 -0.58 27.39 5.98
C ASP A 11 -0.78 27.42 4.45
N GLN A 12 -1.45 28.45 3.95
CA GLN A 12 -1.75 28.62 2.52
C GLN A 12 -0.54 29.09 1.68
N ARG A 13 0.62 29.30 2.30
CA ARG A 13 1.85 29.71 1.59
C ARG A 13 2.45 28.61 0.72
N PHE A 14 1.88 27.41 0.73
CA PHE A 14 2.36 26.28 -0.06
C PHE A 14 1.61 26.16 -1.39
N VAL A 15 2.33 25.71 -2.42
CA VAL A 15 1.85 25.71 -3.80
C VAL A 15 0.81 24.60 -4.00
N GLY A 16 -0.47 24.97 -4.05
CA GLY A 16 -1.59 24.05 -4.33
C GLY A 16 -2.52 23.85 -3.13
N GLU A 17 -3.43 22.88 -3.26
CA GLU A 17 -4.29 22.44 -2.15
C GLU A 17 -3.45 21.59 -1.19
N VAL A 18 -3.40 21.99 0.08
CA VAL A 18 -2.79 21.17 1.14
C VAL A 18 -3.76 20.05 1.45
N LEU A 19 -3.27 18.82 1.32
CA LEU A 19 -4.10 17.64 1.57
C LEU A 19 -4.47 17.61 3.06
N ASP A 20 -5.74 17.31 3.37
CA ASP A 20 -6.20 17.19 4.75
C ASP A 20 -6.51 15.74 5.15
N ALA A 21 -6.67 15.50 6.46
CA ALA A 21 -6.93 14.16 6.97
C ALA A 21 -8.29 13.61 6.51
N ASN A 22 -9.25 14.47 6.22
CA ASN A 22 -10.57 14.09 5.76
C ASN A 22 -10.53 13.59 4.30
N ASP A 23 -9.69 14.18 3.45
CA ASP A 23 -9.41 13.69 2.09
C ASP A 23 -8.87 12.26 2.15
N VAL A 24 -7.93 11.97 3.05
CA VAL A 24 -7.38 10.62 3.23
C VAL A 24 -8.47 9.65 3.70
N ILE A 25 -9.20 10.00 4.76
CA ILE A 25 -10.23 9.12 5.34
C ILE A 25 -11.35 8.81 4.35
N THR A 26 -11.76 9.80 3.55
CA THR A 26 -12.83 9.64 2.55
C THR A 26 -12.41 8.84 1.33
N MET A 27 -11.11 8.65 1.11
CA MET A 27 -10.60 7.85 -0.01
C MET A 27 -10.24 6.42 0.36
N LEU A 28 -9.92 6.16 1.63
CA LEU A 28 -9.46 4.84 2.07
C LEU A 28 -10.62 3.87 2.30
N HIS A 29 -10.84 2.99 1.32
CA HIS A 29 -11.85 1.95 1.34
C HIS A 29 -11.31 0.62 0.78
N GLY A 30 -11.73 -0.51 1.35
CA GLY A 30 -11.40 -1.83 0.80
C GLY A 30 -9.89 -2.10 0.65
N PRO A 31 -9.51 -3.04 -0.24
CA PRO A 31 -8.11 -3.31 -0.52
C PRO A 31 -7.41 -2.08 -1.11
N THR A 32 -6.24 -1.76 -0.58
CA THR A 32 -5.51 -0.51 -0.88
C THR A 32 -4.05 -0.80 -1.18
N ALA A 33 -3.49 -0.12 -2.18
CA ALA A 33 -2.07 -0.10 -2.50
C ALA A 33 -1.49 1.28 -2.21
N ILE A 34 -0.25 1.31 -1.72
CA ILE A 34 0.48 2.55 -1.43
C ILE A 34 1.85 2.47 -2.11
N GLY A 35 2.20 3.50 -2.88
CA GLY A 35 3.53 3.70 -3.43
C GLY A 35 4.16 4.94 -2.80
N VAL A 36 5.46 4.86 -2.49
CA VAL A 36 6.23 6.02 -2.02
C VAL A 36 7.55 6.08 -2.79
N GLY A 37 7.70 7.09 -3.63
CA GLY A 37 8.94 7.36 -4.35
C GLY A 37 9.64 8.61 -3.84
N GLN A 38 10.97 8.61 -3.94
CA GLN A 38 11.81 9.75 -3.60
C GLN A 38 12.91 9.97 -4.65
N GLY A 39 13.29 11.22 -4.86
CA GLY A 39 14.38 11.62 -5.73
C GLY A 39 15.20 12.75 -5.12
N PRO A 40 16.54 12.70 -5.20
CA PRO A 40 17.39 13.75 -4.63
C PRO A 40 17.25 15.06 -5.41
N ILE A 41 17.28 16.17 -4.69
CA ILE A 41 17.41 17.50 -5.28
C ILE A 41 18.91 17.77 -5.48
N PRO A 42 19.35 18.15 -6.69
CA PRO A 42 20.74 18.56 -6.91
C PRO A 42 21.04 19.78 -6.04
N ILE A 43 21.93 19.59 -5.07
CA ILE A 43 22.45 20.70 -4.28
C ILE A 43 23.22 21.59 -5.25
N LYS A 44 22.70 22.79 -5.54
CA LYS A 44 23.45 23.81 -6.28
C LYS A 44 24.69 24.12 -5.44
N GLN A 45 25.85 23.55 -5.81
CA GLN A 45 27.12 23.96 -5.25
C GLN A 45 27.22 25.46 -5.45
N GLN A 46 27.14 26.22 -4.36
CA GLN A 46 27.39 27.65 -4.37
C GLN A 46 28.83 27.82 -4.85
N THR A 47 29.00 28.01 -6.15
CA THR A 47 30.26 28.38 -6.77
C THR A 47 30.69 29.65 -6.08
N GLY A 48 31.83 29.57 -5.40
CA GLY A 48 32.28 30.54 -4.42
C GLY A 48 32.37 31.97 -4.96
N PHE A 49 32.63 32.87 -4.02
CA PHE A 49 32.77 34.34 -4.06
C PHE A 49 33.39 35.02 -5.32
N PHE A 50 33.86 34.27 -6.32
CA PHE A 50 34.49 34.71 -7.56
C PHE A 50 33.58 34.79 -8.80
N SER A 51 32.31 34.33 -8.74
CA SER A 51 31.40 34.36 -9.91
C SER A 51 30.79 35.74 -10.22
N LYS A 52 30.98 36.74 -9.35
CA LYS A 52 30.41 38.10 -9.52
C LYS A 52 30.94 38.89 -10.72
N PHE A 53 31.93 38.40 -11.47
CA PHE A 53 32.52 39.17 -12.57
C PHE A 53 32.07 38.74 -13.98
N TYR A 54 31.40 37.59 -14.11
CA TYR A 54 30.91 37.10 -15.40
C TYR A 54 29.58 36.39 -15.21
N GLN A 55 28.45 37.08 -15.41
CA GLN A 55 27.49 36.67 -16.44
C GLN A 55 26.28 37.59 -16.49
N LYS A 56 25.82 37.76 -17.73
CA LYS A 56 24.74 38.59 -18.22
C LYS A 56 23.60 37.63 -18.64
N THR A 57 22.37 38.10 -18.53
CA THR A 57 21.08 37.62 -19.11
C THR A 57 20.29 36.53 -18.36
N ASP A 58 19.43 37.00 -17.44
CA ASP A 58 18.49 36.28 -16.55
C ASP A 58 17.23 35.70 -17.23
N SER A 59 17.34 34.85 -18.27
CA SER A 59 16.11 34.29 -18.89
C SER A 59 16.20 32.85 -19.39
N ALA A 60 17.39 32.37 -19.74
CA ALA A 60 17.57 30.99 -20.23
C ALA A 60 17.62 29.96 -19.08
N ASP A 61 18.20 30.33 -17.94
CA ASP A 61 18.43 29.41 -16.81
C ASP A 61 17.14 28.99 -16.09
N HIS A 62 16.13 29.88 -16.04
CA HIS A 62 14.86 29.57 -15.37
C HIS A 62 14.05 28.50 -16.11
N PHE A 63 14.12 28.47 -17.44
CA PHE A 63 13.38 27.51 -18.25
C PHE A 63 14.01 26.10 -18.19
N SER A 64 15.34 26.01 -18.23
CA SER A 64 16.04 24.74 -18.05
C SER A 64 15.82 24.17 -16.65
N ASP A 65 15.83 25.00 -15.61
CA ASP A 65 15.60 24.57 -14.24
C ASP A 65 14.17 24.03 -14.05
N SER A 66 13.15 24.71 -14.59
CA SER A 66 11.76 24.24 -14.53
C SER A 66 11.58 22.88 -15.22
N LYS A 67 12.18 22.71 -16.40
CA LYS A 67 12.13 21.43 -17.13
C LYS A 67 12.79 20.29 -16.34
N LEU A 68 13.95 20.53 -15.72
CA LEU A 68 14.65 19.54 -14.92
C LEU A 68 13.86 19.13 -13.66
N ARG A 69 13.15 20.07 -13.02
CA ARG A 69 12.25 19.77 -11.90
C ARG A 69 11.10 18.87 -12.34
N MET A 70 10.49 19.20 -13.49
CA MET A 70 9.40 18.43 -14.07
C MET A 70 9.82 17.01 -14.43
N GLU A 71 10.94 16.85 -15.13
CA GLU A 71 11.49 15.53 -15.49
C GLU A 71 11.78 14.70 -14.23
N ARG A 72 12.38 15.30 -13.20
CA ARG A 72 12.63 14.61 -11.93
C ARG A 72 11.34 14.17 -11.25
N ALA A 73 10.34 15.04 -11.15
CA ALA A 73 9.06 14.68 -10.55
C ALA A 73 8.37 13.56 -11.32
N LYS A 74 8.42 13.60 -12.66
CA LYS A 74 7.90 12.54 -13.52
C LYS A 74 8.62 11.20 -13.31
N ASP A 75 9.94 11.22 -13.20
CA ASP A 75 10.74 10.02 -12.93
C ASP A 75 10.41 9.42 -11.56
N VAL A 76 10.26 10.27 -10.54
CA VAL A 76 9.84 9.84 -9.20
C VAL A 76 8.44 9.22 -9.24
N LEU A 77 7.49 9.84 -9.92
CA LEU A 77 6.13 9.30 -10.07
C LEU A 77 6.12 7.95 -10.79
N THR A 78 6.84 7.85 -11.90
CA THR A 78 6.95 6.60 -12.68
C THR A 78 7.50 5.46 -11.83
N ARG A 79 8.53 5.73 -11.02
CA ARG A 79 9.07 4.74 -10.07
C ARG A 79 8.09 4.41 -8.95
N THR A 80 7.34 5.41 -8.47
CA THR A 80 6.34 5.22 -7.41
C THR A 80 5.22 4.28 -7.86
N LEU A 81 4.76 4.41 -9.11
CA LEU A 81 3.74 3.54 -9.70
C LEU A 81 4.26 2.12 -9.95
N ALA A 82 5.55 1.97 -10.28
CA ALA A 82 6.18 0.67 -10.44
C ALA A 82 6.47 -0.06 -9.11
N ASP A 83 6.56 0.69 -8.00
CA ASP A 83 6.90 0.17 -6.66
C ASP A 83 5.74 0.37 -5.67
N LEU A 84 4.55 -0.10 -6.07
CA LEU A 84 3.39 -0.16 -5.19
C LEU A 84 3.53 -1.30 -4.17
N SER A 85 3.00 -1.09 -2.96
CA SER A 85 3.04 -2.06 -1.86
C SER A 85 2.46 -3.44 -2.21
N ILE A 86 1.54 -3.48 -3.18
CA ILE A 86 0.96 -4.69 -3.74
C ILE A 86 0.82 -4.53 -5.25
N ASP A 87 1.05 -5.63 -5.97
CA ASP A 87 0.89 -5.67 -7.43
C ASP A 87 -0.60 -5.65 -7.80
N CYS A 88 -1.07 -4.48 -8.22
CA CYS A 88 -2.45 -4.25 -8.65
C CYS A 88 -2.53 -3.79 -10.11
N GLU A 89 -1.46 -4.01 -10.87
CA GLU A 89 -1.45 -3.73 -12.30
C GLU A 89 -2.47 -4.62 -13.03
N HIS A 90 -3.22 -4.00 -13.94
CA HIS A 90 -4.14 -4.65 -14.85
C HIS A 90 -3.78 -4.25 -16.27
N ARG A 91 -3.50 -5.24 -17.12
CA ARG A 91 -3.14 -5.00 -18.52
C ARG A 91 -4.39 -5.05 -19.39
N ASP A 92 -4.66 -3.97 -20.09
CA ASP A 92 -5.72 -3.87 -21.11
C ASP A 92 -5.08 -3.57 -22.46
N ASP A 93 -5.29 -4.43 -23.46
CA ASP A 93 -4.85 -4.48 -24.88
C ASP A 93 -3.46 -3.93 -25.28
N SER A 94 -2.99 -2.79 -24.74
CA SER A 94 -1.67 -2.21 -24.94
C SER A 94 -1.13 -1.33 -23.78
N SER A 95 -1.91 -1.08 -22.73
CA SER A 95 -1.54 -0.20 -21.61
C SER A 95 -1.63 -0.89 -20.25
N THR A 96 -0.76 -0.52 -19.32
CA THR A 96 -0.88 -0.86 -17.90
C THR A 96 -1.80 0.14 -17.22
N LEU A 97 -2.91 -0.34 -16.68
CA LEU A 97 -3.89 0.44 -15.93
C LEU A 97 -4.02 -0.12 -14.52
N TYR A 98 -4.67 0.62 -13.64
CA TYR A 98 -5.05 0.16 -12.29
C TYR A 98 -6.56 0.25 -12.14
N ASP A 99 -7.17 -0.84 -11.67
CA ASP A 99 -8.60 -0.88 -11.38
C ASP A 99 -8.85 -0.48 -9.92
N ALA A 100 -8.88 0.83 -9.68
CA ALA A 100 -9.14 1.41 -8.36
C ALA A 100 -10.32 2.39 -8.44
N GLN A 101 -11.15 2.42 -7.39
CA GLN A 101 -12.23 3.40 -7.31
C GLN A 101 -11.72 4.80 -6.94
N TYR A 102 -10.66 4.87 -6.15
CA TYR A 102 -10.08 6.12 -5.66
C TYR A 102 -8.57 6.13 -5.85
N VAL A 103 -8.03 7.30 -6.20
CA VAL A 103 -6.58 7.53 -6.23
C VAL A 103 -6.24 8.89 -5.61
N LEU A 104 -5.23 8.87 -4.76
CA LEU A 104 -4.71 10.04 -4.06
C LEU A 104 -3.24 10.23 -4.41
N GLY A 105 -2.89 11.40 -4.94
CA GLY A 105 -1.51 11.80 -5.20
C GLY A 105 -1.06 12.89 -4.24
N LEU A 106 -0.02 12.63 -3.46
CA LEU A 106 0.62 13.62 -2.60
C LEU A 106 2.01 13.93 -3.13
N PHE A 107 2.26 15.20 -3.45
CA PHE A 107 3.58 15.69 -3.78
C PHE A 107 4.21 16.41 -2.57
N SER A 108 5.46 16.11 -2.25
CA SER A 108 6.17 16.78 -1.17
C SER A 108 7.59 17.12 -1.56
N ALA A 109 7.92 18.40 -1.45
CA ALA A 109 9.25 18.94 -1.69
C ALA A 109 9.40 20.30 -0.98
N PRO A 110 10.62 20.86 -0.92
CA PRO A 110 10.83 22.26 -0.58
C PRO A 110 10.00 23.20 -1.45
N SER A 111 9.68 24.39 -0.92
CA SER A 111 8.82 25.38 -1.58
C SER A 111 9.39 25.90 -2.90
N ASP A 112 10.72 25.91 -3.05
CA ASP A 112 11.43 26.31 -4.26
C ASP A 112 11.47 25.22 -5.36
N GLU A 113 11.14 23.98 -5.00
CA GLU A 113 11.03 22.85 -5.92
C GLU A 113 9.57 22.47 -6.25
N THR A 114 8.60 23.01 -5.51
CA THR A 114 7.18 22.72 -5.69
C THR A 114 6.54 23.74 -6.64
N THR A 115 5.99 23.28 -7.77
CA THR A 115 5.23 24.12 -8.71
C THR A 115 3.86 23.52 -9.01
N GLN A 116 2.89 24.36 -9.40
CA GLN A 116 1.54 23.91 -9.72
C GLN A 116 1.53 22.94 -10.91
N GLU A 117 2.40 23.19 -11.90
CA GLU A 117 2.52 22.34 -13.09
C GLU A 117 2.92 20.91 -12.73
N ILE A 118 3.76 20.73 -11.69
CA ILE A 118 4.17 19.39 -11.24
C ILE A 118 2.99 18.65 -10.63
N VAL A 119 2.17 19.33 -9.82
CA VAL A 119 0.98 18.75 -9.21
C VAL A 119 -0.06 18.38 -10.28
N GLU A 120 -0.22 19.22 -11.31
CA GLU A 120 -1.10 18.94 -12.46
C GLU A 120 -0.57 17.81 -13.34
N MET A 121 0.74 17.72 -13.56
CA MET A 121 1.38 16.62 -14.27
C MET A 121 1.12 15.29 -13.56
N MET A 122 1.28 15.26 -12.23
CA MET A 122 1.00 14.08 -11.42
C MET A 122 -0.46 13.64 -11.56
N ASP A 123 -1.42 14.56 -11.38
CA ASP A 123 -2.86 14.27 -11.50
C ASP A 123 -3.23 13.78 -12.91
N SER A 124 -2.67 14.39 -13.95
CA SER A 124 -2.89 13.97 -15.34
C SER A 124 -2.38 12.56 -15.60
N ASN A 125 -1.20 12.23 -15.07
CA ASN A 125 -0.62 10.90 -15.20
C ASN A 125 -1.40 9.85 -14.40
N LEU A 126 -1.89 10.19 -13.20
CA LEU A 126 -2.78 9.32 -12.42
C LEU A 126 -4.13 9.11 -13.13
N ALA A 127 -4.67 10.12 -13.80
CA ALA A 127 -5.91 10.00 -14.58
C ALA A 127 -5.76 9.06 -15.79
N GLU A 128 -4.57 9.01 -16.40
CA GLU A 128 -4.24 8.11 -17.50
C GLU A 128 -4.14 6.65 -17.02
N HIS A 129 -3.51 6.42 -15.87
CA HIS A 129 -3.31 5.07 -15.34
C HIS A 129 -4.51 4.52 -14.55
N VAL A 130 -5.34 5.39 -13.97
CA VAL A 130 -6.50 5.01 -13.15
C VAL A 130 -7.78 5.68 -13.69
N PRO A 131 -8.23 5.30 -14.90
CA PRO A 131 -9.35 5.95 -15.55
C PRO A 131 -10.65 5.74 -14.77
N GLY A 132 -11.42 6.82 -14.56
CA GLY A 132 -12.72 6.78 -13.90
C GLY A 132 -12.68 6.80 -12.36
N ALA A 133 -11.50 6.76 -11.74
CA ALA A 133 -11.37 6.88 -10.29
C ALA A 133 -11.75 8.28 -9.79
N GLY A 134 -12.32 8.34 -8.59
CA GLY A 134 -12.38 9.56 -7.80
C GLY A 134 -10.96 9.97 -7.44
N ARG A 135 -10.52 11.16 -7.87
CA ARG A 135 -9.14 11.63 -7.68
C ARG A 135 -9.06 12.72 -6.62
N ARG A 136 -8.02 12.65 -5.80
CA ARG A 136 -7.56 13.75 -4.95
C ARG A 136 -6.08 13.94 -5.17
N LYS A 137 -5.67 15.20 -5.12
CA LYS A 137 -4.27 15.58 -5.21
C LYS A 137 -4.01 16.62 -4.14
N GLY A 138 -2.79 16.67 -3.68
CA GLY A 138 -2.38 17.74 -2.80
C GLY A 138 -0.88 17.82 -2.66
N THR A 139 -0.47 18.82 -1.91
CA THR A 139 0.93 19.01 -1.55
C THR A 139 1.11 18.92 -0.04
N TYR A 140 2.30 18.48 0.37
CA TYR A 140 2.77 18.61 1.74
C TYR A 140 4.14 19.29 1.73
N PRO A 141 4.39 20.31 2.56
CA PRO A 141 5.63 21.06 2.49
C PRO A 141 6.82 20.31 3.10
N GLY A 142 7.81 19.99 2.26
CA GLY A 142 9.09 19.42 2.68
C GLY A 142 10.07 20.51 3.13
N ARG A 143 9.77 21.24 4.21
CA ARG A 143 10.45 22.49 4.61
C ARG A 143 11.98 22.40 4.76
N THR A 144 12.53 21.21 5.00
CA THR A 144 13.97 20.94 5.16
C THR A 144 14.43 19.71 4.37
N SER A 145 13.66 19.30 3.36
CA SER A 145 13.96 18.10 2.59
C SER A 145 15.00 18.38 1.51
N GLU A 146 16.03 17.54 1.39
CA GLU A 146 16.89 17.52 0.19
C GLU A 146 16.34 16.60 -0.90
N THR A 147 15.08 16.17 -0.75
CA THR A 147 14.41 15.24 -1.67
C THR A 147 13.05 15.76 -2.11
N VAL A 148 12.69 15.37 -3.33
CA VAL A 148 11.31 15.37 -3.82
C VAL A 148 10.73 14.00 -3.51
N SER A 149 9.53 13.95 -2.95
CA SER A 149 8.82 12.71 -2.70
C SER A 149 7.41 12.75 -3.27
N ILE A 150 6.96 11.60 -3.77
CA ILE A 150 5.60 11.40 -4.25
C ILE A 150 5.04 10.19 -3.52
N THR A 151 3.87 10.36 -2.92
CA THR A 151 3.09 9.26 -2.36
C THR A 151 1.83 9.08 -3.19
N VAL A 152 1.59 7.86 -3.64
CA VAL A 152 0.37 7.49 -4.35
C VAL A 152 -0.38 6.46 -3.52
N ILE A 153 -1.67 6.68 -3.31
CA ILE A 153 -2.56 5.72 -2.67
C ILE A 153 -3.65 5.37 -3.67
N MET A 154 -3.82 4.07 -3.94
CA MET A 154 -4.91 3.54 -4.74
C MET A 154 -5.80 2.70 -3.85
N SER A 155 -7.10 3.00 -3.85
CA SER A 155 -8.03 2.40 -2.89
C SER A 155 -9.27 1.83 -3.56
N ASN A 156 -9.87 0.87 -2.86
CA ASN A 156 -10.93 -0.02 -3.33
C ASN A 156 -10.56 -0.69 -4.65
N LEU A 157 -9.46 -1.45 -4.63
CA LEU A 157 -8.96 -2.18 -5.79
C LEU A 157 -9.93 -3.29 -6.20
N GLY A 158 -10.26 -3.34 -7.50
CA GLY A 158 -11.20 -4.30 -8.08
C GLY A 158 -10.53 -5.49 -8.77
N LYS A 159 -9.43 -5.24 -9.50
CA LYS A 159 -8.68 -6.24 -10.28
C LYS A 159 -7.18 -6.11 -10.04
N GLY A 160 -6.43 -7.09 -10.56
CA GLY A 160 -4.97 -7.16 -10.48
C GLY A 160 -4.48 -8.40 -9.72
N ALA A 161 -3.20 -8.71 -9.87
CA ALA A 161 -2.61 -9.95 -9.33
C ALA A 161 -2.76 -10.08 -7.81
N ALA A 162 -2.73 -8.95 -7.08
CA ALA A 162 -3.00 -8.95 -5.65
C ALA A 162 -4.44 -9.35 -5.33
N MET A 163 -5.43 -8.92 -6.11
CA MET A 163 -6.83 -9.26 -5.87
C MET A 163 -7.11 -10.74 -6.15
N GLU A 164 -6.47 -11.32 -7.17
CA GLU A 164 -6.50 -12.76 -7.43
C GLU A 164 -5.94 -13.56 -6.24
N LYS A 165 -4.84 -13.09 -5.63
CA LYS A 165 -4.27 -13.70 -4.42
C LYS A 165 -5.20 -13.58 -3.22
N VAL A 166 -5.83 -12.41 -3.02
CA VAL A 166 -6.80 -12.20 -1.95
C VAL A 166 -7.98 -13.18 -2.11
N GLU A 167 -8.52 -13.31 -3.32
CA GLU A 167 -9.58 -14.28 -3.61
C GLU A 167 -9.13 -15.71 -3.32
N PHE A 168 -7.92 -16.09 -3.77
CA PHE A 168 -7.35 -17.41 -3.51
C PHE A 168 -7.25 -17.71 -2.01
N PHE A 169 -6.71 -16.78 -1.21
CA PHE A 169 -6.59 -16.97 0.23
C PHE A 169 -7.95 -17.09 0.91
N TYR A 170 -8.91 -16.28 0.49
CA TYR A 170 -10.26 -16.33 1.05
C TYR A 170 -10.92 -17.68 0.76
N ARG A 171 -10.91 -18.14 -0.50
CA ARG A 171 -11.46 -19.46 -0.89
C ARG A 171 -10.76 -20.59 -0.13
N SER A 172 -9.43 -20.57 -0.09
CA SER A 172 -8.64 -21.59 0.62
C SER A 172 -8.97 -21.65 2.11
N ALA A 173 -9.22 -20.51 2.75
CA ALA A 173 -9.62 -20.45 4.15
C ALA A 173 -11.02 -21.04 4.37
N VAL A 174 -11.98 -20.72 3.50
CA VAL A 174 -13.34 -21.27 3.55
C VAL A 174 -13.31 -22.80 3.41
N ASP A 175 -12.57 -23.31 2.43
CA ASP A 175 -12.44 -24.76 2.20
C ASP A 175 -11.78 -25.46 3.38
N ALA A 176 -10.75 -24.85 3.99
CA ALA A 176 -10.08 -25.39 5.16
C ALA A 176 -10.99 -25.44 6.39
N ILE A 177 -11.87 -24.45 6.58
CA ILE A 177 -12.87 -24.43 7.66
C ILE A 177 -13.89 -25.55 7.43
N ALA A 178 -14.45 -25.67 6.23
CA ALA A 178 -15.42 -26.70 5.88
C ALA A 178 -14.84 -28.11 6.09
N ALA A 179 -13.61 -28.36 5.62
CA ALA A 179 -12.93 -29.63 5.82
C ALA A 179 -12.72 -29.96 7.30
N LYS A 180 -12.46 -28.96 8.14
CA LYS A 180 -12.30 -29.15 9.59
C LYS A 180 -13.63 -29.46 10.27
N GLU A 181 -14.72 -28.85 9.84
CA GLU A 181 -16.08 -29.13 10.34
C GLU A 181 -16.51 -30.57 9.97
N ASP A 182 -16.26 -31.01 8.74
CA ASP A 182 -16.53 -32.38 8.30
C ASP A 182 -15.75 -33.41 9.12
N GLN A 183 -14.44 -33.16 9.33
CA GLN A 183 -13.61 -34.01 10.18
C GLN A 183 -14.12 -34.07 11.63
N GLN A 184 -14.59 -32.96 12.18
CA GLN A 184 -15.19 -32.93 13.52
C GLN A 184 -16.51 -33.71 13.55
N GLY A 185 -17.36 -33.56 12.52
CA GLY A 185 -18.61 -34.30 12.39
C GLY A 185 -18.37 -35.82 12.36
N VAL A 186 -17.46 -36.28 11.51
CA VAL A 186 -17.06 -37.70 11.42
C VAL A 186 -16.52 -38.21 12.76
N ARG A 187 -15.63 -37.45 13.40
CA ARG A 187 -15.06 -37.82 14.71
C ARG A 187 -16.14 -37.94 15.79
N ASN A 188 -17.11 -37.04 15.81
CA ASN A 188 -18.22 -37.07 16.77
C ASN A 188 -19.13 -38.28 16.55
N GLN A 189 -19.43 -38.62 15.29
CA GLN A 189 -20.21 -39.81 14.95
C GLN A 189 -19.51 -41.09 15.40
N LEU A 190 -18.20 -41.22 15.11
CA LEU A 190 -17.38 -42.34 15.57
C LEU A 190 -17.39 -42.45 17.09
N TRP A 191 -17.16 -41.34 17.80
CA TRP A 191 -17.23 -41.30 19.27
C TRP A 191 -18.58 -41.78 19.82
N ASN A 192 -19.68 -41.34 19.20
CA ASN A 192 -21.02 -41.76 19.61
C ASN A 192 -21.26 -43.25 19.36
N GLN A 193 -20.77 -43.80 18.24
CA GLN A 193 -20.83 -45.24 17.97
C GLN A 193 -20.01 -46.04 18.97
N THR A 194 -18.77 -45.62 19.25
CA THR A 194 -17.92 -46.26 20.26
C THR A 194 -18.59 -46.24 21.64
N ASN A 195 -19.18 -45.13 22.05
CA ASN A 195 -19.91 -45.03 23.32
C ASN A 195 -21.13 -45.97 23.36
N ARG A 196 -21.89 -46.10 22.26
CA ARG A 196 -23.01 -47.05 22.16
C ARG A 196 -22.55 -48.50 22.30
N VAL A 197 -21.47 -48.87 21.61
CA VAL A 197 -20.90 -50.22 21.69
C VAL A 197 -20.36 -50.49 23.10
N ALA A 198 -19.66 -49.52 23.70
CA ALA A 198 -19.15 -49.63 25.07
C ALA A 198 -20.29 -49.84 26.09
N ALA A 199 -21.43 -49.18 25.91
CA ALA A 199 -22.60 -49.35 26.78
C ALA A 199 -23.30 -50.72 26.63
N GLN A 200 -23.07 -51.43 25.52
CA GLN A 200 -23.61 -52.78 25.27
C GLN A 200 -22.68 -53.90 25.77
N LEU A 201 -21.46 -53.56 26.18
CA LEU A 201 -20.57 -54.55 26.77
C LEU A 201 -21.20 -55.06 28.08
N PRO A 202 -21.25 -56.39 28.30
CA PRO A 202 -21.75 -56.91 29.55
C PRO A 202 -20.93 -56.32 30.69
N ASN A 203 -21.61 -55.88 31.76
CA ASN A 203 -20.95 -55.51 33.01
C ASN A 203 -20.21 -56.75 33.51
N PHE A 204 -18.94 -56.87 33.15
CA PHE A 204 -18.03 -57.79 33.81
C PHE A 204 -17.90 -57.27 35.23
N ASN A 205 -18.72 -57.85 36.11
CA ASN A 205 -18.68 -57.65 37.53
C ASN A 205 -17.21 -57.74 37.98
N LYS A 206 -16.81 -56.80 38.84
CA LYS A 206 -15.42 -56.53 39.29
C LYS A 206 -14.79 -57.67 40.11
N SER A 207 -15.05 -58.93 39.77
CA SER A 207 -14.63 -60.09 40.54
C SER A 207 -13.50 -60.90 39.90
N TYR A 208 -12.97 -60.54 38.72
CA TYR A 208 -12.01 -61.40 38.01
C TYR A 208 -10.65 -60.81 37.58
N TRP A 209 -10.32 -59.56 37.92
CA TRP A 209 -8.98 -59.01 37.61
C TRP A 209 -8.32 -58.36 38.82
N GLN A 210 -7.91 -59.18 39.79
CA GLN A 210 -6.72 -58.86 40.58
C GLN A 210 -5.49 -59.15 39.70
N ILE A 211 -5.07 -58.15 38.93
CA ILE A 211 -3.73 -58.17 38.34
C ILE A 211 -2.76 -57.90 39.48
N LYS A 212 -2.03 -58.94 39.88
CA LYS A 212 -0.83 -58.82 40.71
C LYS A 212 0.14 -57.86 40.01
N VAL A 213 0.32 -56.68 40.60
CA VAL A 213 1.49 -55.86 40.32
C VAL A 213 2.67 -56.62 40.93
N CYS A 214 3.44 -57.30 40.08
CA CYS A 214 4.71 -57.86 40.48
C CYS A 214 5.68 -56.69 40.70
N ASP A 215 5.91 -56.44 41.98
CA ASP A 215 7.07 -55.75 42.52
C ASP A 215 8.33 -56.49 42.03
N GLN A 216 9.10 -55.84 41.15
CA GLN A 216 10.50 -56.19 40.92
C GLN A 216 11.32 -54.91 41.00
N GLY A 217 11.74 -54.59 42.20
CA GLY A 217 13.01 -53.93 42.40
C GLY A 217 14.14 -54.95 42.24
N VAL A 218 15.08 -54.68 41.33
CA VAL A 218 16.53 -54.54 41.56
C VAL A 218 17.07 -53.61 40.48
#